data_AF-A0A4P6XGM6-F1
#
_entry.id   AF-A0A4P6XGM6-F1
#
_cell.length_a   1.000
_cell.length_b   1.000
_cell.length_c   1.000
_cell.angle_alpha   90.00
_cell.angle_beta   90.00
_cell.angle_gamma   90.00
#
_symmetry.space_group_name_H-M   'P 1'
#
loop_
_entity.id
_entity.type
_entity.pdbx_description
1 polymer ?
#
loop_
_entity_poly.entity_id
_entity_poly.type
_entity_poly.pdbx_seq_one_letter_code
_entity_poly.pdbx_strand_id
1 'polypeptide(L)'
;MINENLEKFSGVMKKMFPLFSPSKSAENLTEIPTPSKTLHQRFLTISESEPFGPVDASKIFDLEPAQTVLDHLTEVKEVGEQQVATNKVLVGQQKKGDKAQFRFTMATSGNVGYRYGASRRDRKKDRAVAFDKLGRMVYTV
;
A
#
# COMPACT_ATOMS: atom_id res chain seq x y z
N MET A 1 11.50 9.25 32.05
CA MET A 1 12.45 10.36 31.86
C MET A 1 13.26 10.08 30.62
N ILE A 2 13.39 11.06 29.73
CA ILE A 2 14.27 10.96 28.56
C ILE A 2 15.72 11.11 29.07
N ASN A 3 16.65 10.35 28.49
CA ASN A 3 18.06 10.42 28.84
C ASN A 3 18.66 11.78 28.41
N GLU A 4 19.46 12.43 29.27
CA GLU A 4 20.12 13.72 29.00
C GLU A 4 20.92 13.71 27.68
N ASN A 5 21.53 12.58 27.33
CA ASN A 5 22.26 12.43 26.07
C ASN A 5 21.34 12.52 24.84
N LEU A 6 20.09 12.08 24.97
CA LEU A 6 19.10 12.11 23.90
C LEU A 6 18.57 13.54 23.70
N GLU A 7 18.45 14.33 24.76
CA GLU A 7 18.13 15.76 24.68
C GLU A 7 19.26 16.56 24.03
N LYS A 8 20.52 16.28 24.38
CA LYS A 8 21.69 16.87 23.70
C LYS A 8 21.69 16.51 22.22
N PHE A 9 21.44 15.25 21.87
CA PHE A 9 21.37 14.80 20.50
C PHE A 9 20.25 15.49 19.70
N SER A 10 19.02 15.55 20.23
CA SER A 10 17.89 16.19 19.55
C SER A 10 18.14 17.69 19.35
N GLY A 11 18.79 18.35 20.32
CA GLY A 11 19.20 19.74 20.23
C GLY A 11 20.22 20.00 19.13
N VAL A 12 21.20 19.11 18.94
CA VAL A 12 22.16 19.18 17.82
C VAL A 12 21.45 18.97 16.48
N MET A 13 20.61 17.93 16.36
CA MET A 13 19.88 17.63 15.12
C MET A 13 18.96 18.78 14.69
N LYS A 14 18.23 19.38 15.64
CA LYS A 14 17.34 20.52 15.38
C LYS A 14 18.10 21.74 14.84
N LYS A 15 19.35 21.94 15.24
CA LYS A 15 20.21 23.04 14.75
C LYS A 15 20.84 22.73 13.39
N MET A 16 20.99 21.45 13.04
CA MET A 16 21.60 21.01 11.80
C MET A 16 20.64 21.08 10.61
N PHE A 17 19.37 20.71 10.81
CA PHE A 17 18.36 20.69 9.75
C PHE A 17 17.62 22.02 9.62
N PRO A 18 17.21 22.42 8.39
CA PRO A 18 16.36 23.58 8.20
C PRO A 18 15.00 23.35 8.88
N LEU A 19 14.50 24.39 9.54
CA LEU A 19 13.20 24.35 10.20
C LEU A 19 12.09 24.62 9.19
N PHE A 20 11.07 23.77 9.21
CA PHE A 20 9.86 23.96 8.42
C PHE A 20 9.16 25.27 8.80
N SER A 21 8.83 26.08 7.78
CA SER A 21 8.05 27.30 7.92
C SER A 21 6.88 27.26 6.94
N PRO A 22 5.61 27.22 7.41
CA PRO A 22 4.44 27.06 6.53
C PRO A 22 4.37 28.09 5.39
N SER A 23 4.86 29.31 5.61
CA SER A 23 4.83 30.37 4.61
C SER A 23 5.92 30.28 3.54
N LYS A 24 6.99 29.50 3.78
CA LYS A 24 8.17 29.44 2.89
C LYS A 24 8.47 28.06 2.34
N SER A 25 8.13 27.00 3.08
CA SER A 25 8.54 25.63 2.78
C SER A 25 7.37 24.66 2.85
N ALA A 26 6.17 25.09 2.46
CA ALA A 26 5.00 24.22 2.38
C ALA A 26 5.27 23.06 1.40
N GLU A 27 4.91 21.85 1.80
CA GLU A 27 5.00 20.66 0.96
C GLU A 27 3.89 20.66 -0.11
N ASN A 28 4.13 19.97 -1.22
CA ASN A 28 3.15 19.85 -2.28
C ASN A 28 2.12 18.76 -1.96
N LEU A 29 0.89 19.17 -1.67
CA LEU A 29 -0.20 18.26 -1.31
C LEU A 29 -0.92 17.64 -2.52
N THR A 30 -0.47 17.94 -3.74
CA THR A 30 -1.10 17.49 -5.00
C THR A 30 -0.27 16.45 -5.75
N GLU A 31 0.80 15.93 -5.13
CA GLU A 31 1.65 14.92 -5.76
C GLU A 31 0.97 13.56 -5.78
N ILE A 32 0.72 13.06 -6.99
CA ILE A 32 0.22 11.70 -7.22
C ILE A 32 1.35 10.81 -7.75
N PRO A 33 1.38 9.52 -7.41
CA PRO A 33 2.35 8.58 -7.97
C PRO A 33 2.10 8.42 -9.47
N THR A 34 3.17 8.39 -10.27
CA THR A 34 3.09 8.27 -11.72
C THR A 34 2.92 6.79 -12.14
N PRO A 35 1.77 6.39 -12.73
CA PRO A 35 1.59 5.02 -13.18
C PRO A 35 2.45 4.72 -14.42
N SER A 36 2.85 3.46 -14.59
CA SER A 36 3.70 3.05 -15.73
C SER A 36 3.09 3.38 -17.09
N LYS A 37 1.74 3.33 -17.20
CA LYS A 37 1.02 3.62 -18.44
C LYS A 37 1.22 5.07 -18.91
N THR A 38 1.34 6.05 -18.01
CA THR A 38 1.49 7.48 -18.37
C THR A 38 2.92 7.87 -18.71
N LEU A 39 3.91 7.01 -18.44
CA LEU A 39 5.30 7.26 -18.82
C LEU A 39 5.52 7.17 -20.33
N HIS A 40 4.63 6.48 -21.05
CA HIS A 40 4.71 6.34 -22.49
C HIS A 40 3.99 7.48 -23.20
N GLN A 41 4.70 8.18 -24.07
CA GLN A 41 4.14 9.23 -24.91
C GLN A 41 3.20 8.63 -25.96
N ARG A 42 1.99 9.19 -26.06
CA ARG A 42 1.00 8.84 -27.08
C ARG A 42 0.58 10.11 -27.82
N PHE A 43 0.47 10.02 -29.13
CA PHE A 43 -0.05 11.08 -29.98
C PHE A 43 -1.31 10.58 -30.67
N LEU A 44 -2.34 11.42 -30.68
CA LEU A 44 -3.62 11.11 -31.30
C LEU A 44 -3.94 12.17 -32.35
N THR A 45 -4.47 11.71 -33.48
CA THR A 45 -5.04 12.56 -34.51
C THR A 45 -6.52 12.73 -34.24
N ILE A 46 -6.89 13.86 -33.66
CA ILE A 46 -8.29 14.26 -33.40
C ILE A 46 -8.74 15.28 -34.46
N SER A 47 -10.04 15.51 -34.56
CA SER A 47 -10.56 16.58 -35.44
C SER A 47 -10.09 17.94 -34.93
N GLU A 48 -9.83 18.88 -35.83
CA GLU A 48 -9.38 20.24 -35.48
C GLU A 48 -10.35 20.97 -34.55
N SER A 49 -11.64 20.62 -34.62
CA SER A 49 -12.70 21.20 -33.79
C SER A 49 -12.99 20.42 -32.50
N GLU A 50 -12.35 19.27 -32.27
CA GLU A 50 -12.65 18.39 -31.14
C GLU A 50 -11.87 18.82 -29.89
N PRO A 51 -12.56 19.14 -28.77
CA PRO A 51 -11.87 19.48 -27.54
C PRO A 51 -11.27 18.23 -26.89
N PHE A 52 -10.05 18.35 -26.36
CA PHE A 52 -9.36 17.26 -25.70
C PHE A 52 -8.97 17.62 -24.27
N GLY A 53 -9.63 16.98 -23.30
CA GLY A 53 -9.42 17.26 -21.87
C GLY A 53 -8.65 16.16 -21.11
N PRO A 54 -8.29 16.42 -19.83
CA PRO A 54 -7.65 15.43 -18.97
C PRO A 54 -8.49 14.16 -18.74
N VAL A 55 -9.82 14.28 -18.75
CA VAL A 55 -10.75 13.14 -18.61
C VAL A 55 -10.73 12.26 -19.86
N ASP A 56 -10.56 12.85 -21.04
CA ASP A 56 -10.49 12.07 -22.28
C ASP A 56 -9.12 11.40 -22.40
N ALA A 57 -8.05 12.10 -21.99
CA ALA A 57 -6.72 11.51 -21.86
C ALA A 57 -6.72 10.30 -20.91
N SER A 58 -7.41 10.36 -19.77
CA SER A 58 -7.45 9.23 -18.82
C SER A 58 -8.12 7.99 -19.42
N LYS A 59 -9.20 8.18 -20.21
CA LYS A 59 -9.85 7.09 -20.96
C LYS A 59 -8.90 6.42 -21.95
N ILE A 60 -8.08 7.19 -22.67
CA ILE A 60 -7.10 6.64 -23.62
C ILE A 60 -6.05 5.78 -22.92
N PHE A 61 -5.64 6.16 -21.71
CA PHE A 61 -4.69 5.37 -20.92
C PHE A 61 -5.35 4.23 -20.14
N ASP A 62 -6.67 4.06 -20.21
CA ASP A 62 -7.46 3.17 -19.35
C ASP A 62 -7.11 3.38 -17.88
N LEU A 63 -7.21 4.64 -17.44
CA LEU A 63 -6.92 5.10 -16.08
C LEU A 63 -8.04 6.01 -15.56
N GLU A 64 -8.14 6.07 -14.24
CA GLU A 64 -8.93 7.08 -13.55
C GLU A 64 -8.30 8.48 -13.74
N PRO A 65 -9.11 9.54 -13.79
CA PRO A 65 -8.60 10.91 -13.82
C PRO A 65 -7.65 11.23 -12.65
N ALA A 66 -6.69 12.14 -12.89
CA ALA A 66 -5.72 12.53 -11.85
C ALA A 66 -6.39 13.10 -10.59
N GLN A 67 -7.48 13.85 -10.76
CA GLN A 67 -8.24 14.42 -9.64
C GLN A 67 -8.84 13.33 -8.75
N THR A 68 -9.50 12.32 -9.33
CA THR A 68 -10.11 11.24 -8.55
C THR A 68 -9.07 10.39 -7.84
N VAL A 69 -7.89 10.21 -8.44
CA VAL A 69 -6.75 9.53 -7.79
C VAL A 69 -6.25 10.35 -6.59
N LEU A 70 -6.14 11.68 -6.73
CA LEU A 70 -5.76 12.55 -5.62
C LEU A 70 -6.82 12.52 -4.50
N ASP A 71 -8.09 12.54 -4.87
CA ASP A 71 -9.20 12.42 -3.91
C ASP A 71 -9.10 11.09 -3.14
N HIS A 72 -8.86 9.96 -3.82
CA HIS A 72 -8.63 8.67 -3.16
C HIS A 72 -7.40 8.64 -2.21
N LEU A 73 -6.37 9.43 -2.49
CA LEU A 73 -5.16 9.54 -1.65
C LEU A 73 -5.34 10.47 -0.46
N THR A 74 -6.14 11.53 -0.64
CA THR A 74 -6.40 12.57 0.36
C THR A 74 -7.58 12.25 1.25
N GLU A 75 -8.50 11.40 0.79
CA GLU A 75 -9.57 10.83 1.60
C GLU A 75 -8.95 10.12 2.81
N VAL A 76 -8.88 10.85 3.92
CA VAL A 76 -8.77 10.28 5.25
C VAL A 76 -10.08 9.56 5.49
N LYS A 77 -10.19 8.32 4.99
CA LYS A 77 -11.28 7.44 5.35
C LYS A 77 -11.27 7.35 6.86
N GLU A 78 -12.21 8.03 7.51
CA GLU A 78 -12.54 7.71 8.89
C GLU A 78 -12.65 6.20 8.95
N VAL A 79 -11.90 5.58 9.88
CA VAL A 79 -11.59 4.14 9.92
C VAL A 79 -12.86 3.24 10.09
N GLY A 80 -14.06 3.79 9.97
CA GLY A 80 -15.35 3.14 10.19
C GLY A 80 -15.94 2.37 9.01
N GLU A 81 -15.70 2.74 7.74
CA GLU A 81 -16.46 2.17 6.60
C GLU A 81 -15.61 1.84 5.38
N GLN A 82 -14.46 1.20 5.56
CA GLN A 82 -14.01 0.31 4.50
C GLN A 82 -15.02 -0.84 4.42
N GLN A 83 -15.72 -0.99 3.30
CA GLN A 83 -16.43 -2.22 2.95
C GLN A 83 -15.39 -3.34 2.79
N VAL A 84 -14.86 -3.81 3.92
CA VAL A 84 -14.05 -5.01 3.96
C VAL A 84 -14.98 -6.11 3.49
N ALA A 85 -14.65 -6.74 2.36
CA ALA A 85 -15.30 -7.98 1.96
C ALA A 85 -15.05 -8.99 3.09
N THR A 86 -16.01 -9.11 3.99
CA THR A 86 -15.89 -9.96 5.17
C THR A 86 -16.11 -11.39 4.73
N ASN A 87 -15.02 -12.14 4.65
CA ASN A 87 -15.13 -13.59 4.50
C ASN A 87 -15.83 -14.15 5.74
N LYS A 88 -16.76 -15.09 5.54
CA LYS A 88 -17.40 -15.80 6.66
C LYS A 88 -16.34 -16.58 7.42
N VAL A 89 -16.19 -16.31 8.71
CA VAL A 89 -15.24 -16.99 9.59
C VAL A 89 -16.01 -17.79 10.63
N LEU A 90 -15.70 -19.07 10.75
CA LEU A 90 -16.14 -19.92 11.85
C LEU A 90 -14.98 -20.08 12.84
N VAL A 91 -15.27 -19.85 14.11
CA VAL A 91 -14.30 -20.00 15.20
C VAL A 91 -14.72 -21.18 16.06
N GLY A 92 -13.80 -22.13 16.28
CA GLY A 92 -14.05 -23.31 17.08
C GLY A 92 -14.22 -22.98 18.57
N GLN A 93 -15.06 -23.76 19.26
CA GLN A 93 -15.22 -23.66 20.71
C GLN A 93 -13.94 -24.07 21.43
N GLN A 94 -13.40 -23.20 22.29
CA GLN A 94 -12.21 -23.47 23.10
C GLN A 94 -12.62 -24.03 24.47
N LYS A 95 -12.14 -25.22 24.84
CA LYS A 95 -12.39 -25.84 26.14
C LYS A 95 -11.31 -25.45 27.16
N LYS A 96 -11.61 -25.64 28.45
CA LYS A 96 -10.68 -25.36 29.55
C LYS A 96 -9.46 -26.29 29.43
N GLY A 97 -8.28 -25.70 29.22
CA GLY A 97 -7.02 -26.42 29.02
C GLY A 97 -6.44 -26.30 27.60
N ASP A 98 -7.23 -25.81 26.64
CA ASP A 98 -6.77 -25.64 25.26
C ASP A 98 -5.82 -24.45 25.12
N LYS A 99 -4.67 -24.68 24.47
CA LYS A 99 -3.62 -23.67 24.25
C LYS A 99 -3.85 -22.77 23.03
N ALA A 100 -4.71 -23.18 22.10
CA ALA A 100 -4.94 -22.48 20.85
C ALA A 100 -6.39 -22.62 20.39
N GLN A 101 -6.86 -21.63 19.63
CA GLN A 101 -8.19 -21.61 19.05
C GLN A 101 -8.09 -21.77 17.53
N PHE A 102 -8.93 -22.64 16.96
CA PHE A 102 -8.97 -22.87 15.52
C PHE A 102 -9.90 -21.87 14.84
N ARG A 103 -9.41 -21.26 13.76
CA ARG A 103 -10.14 -20.31 12.91
C ARG A 103 -10.27 -20.88 11.50
N PHE A 104 -11.50 -21.03 11.03
CA PHE A 104 -11.83 -21.51 9.70
C PHE A 104 -12.40 -20.36 8.87
N THR A 105 -11.66 -19.96 7.83
CA THR A 105 -12.11 -18.91 6.90
C THR A 105 -12.70 -19.57 5.67
N MET A 106 -13.96 -19.26 5.34
CA MET A 106 -14.59 -19.72 4.11
C MET A 106 -13.85 -19.13 2.91
N ALA A 107 -13.54 -19.98 1.93
CA ALA A 107 -12.87 -19.58 0.71
C ALA A 107 -13.31 -20.46 -0.48
N THR A 108 -13.23 -19.92 -1.69
CA THR A 108 -13.73 -20.58 -2.92
C THR A 108 -12.76 -21.66 -3.39
N SER A 109 -13.28 -22.84 -3.75
CA SER A 109 -12.48 -23.95 -4.28
C SER A 109 -11.72 -23.54 -5.54
N GLY A 110 -10.45 -23.92 -5.65
CA GLY A 110 -9.55 -23.54 -6.75
C GLY A 110 -8.62 -22.35 -6.47
N ASN A 111 -8.99 -21.48 -5.52
CA ASN A 111 -8.16 -20.33 -5.11
C ASN A 111 -7.43 -20.56 -3.78
N VAL A 112 -7.52 -21.76 -3.21
CA VAL A 112 -7.03 -22.11 -1.88
C VAL A 112 -6.10 -23.32 -1.96
N GLY A 113 -5.04 -23.30 -1.14
CA GLY A 113 -4.03 -24.36 -1.06
C GLY A 113 -2.75 -24.03 -1.81
N TYR A 114 -1.70 -24.81 -1.55
CA TYR A 114 -0.44 -24.68 -2.28
C TYR A 114 -0.58 -25.30 -3.67
N ARG A 115 -0.14 -24.58 -4.69
CA ARG A 115 -0.22 -25.04 -6.08
C ARG A 115 0.71 -26.24 -6.30
N TYR A 116 0.20 -27.30 -6.92
CA TYR A 116 1.00 -28.43 -7.38
C TYR A 116 1.96 -27.98 -8.49
N GLY A 117 3.18 -28.53 -8.51
CA GLY A 117 4.19 -28.21 -9.53
C GLY A 117 4.83 -26.82 -9.41
N ALA A 118 4.58 -26.07 -8.34
CA ALA A 118 5.29 -24.82 -8.07
C ALA A 118 6.80 -25.10 -7.86
N SER A 119 7.65 -24.43 -8.65
CA SER A 119 9.10 -24.57 -8.52
C SER A 119 9.58 -24.04 -7.18
N ARG A 120 10.33 -24.85 -6.42
CA ARG A 120 11.02 -24.38 -5.21
C ARG A 120 12.06 -23.33 -5.58
N ARG A 121 11.96 -22.13 -4.98
CA ARG A 121 12.90 -21.02 -5.23
C ARG A 121 13.99 -20.89 -4.17
N ASP A 122 14.07 -21.80 -3.19
CA ASP A 122 14.98 -21.69 -2.04
C ASP A 122 16.47 -21.52 -2.41
N ARG A 123 16.89 -22.07 -3.54
CA ARG A 123 18.27 -22.02 -4.03
C ARG A 123 18.54 -20.83 -4.97
N LYS A 124 17.50 -20.07 -5.36
CA LYS A 124 17.64 -18.92 -6.26
C LYS A 124 17.94 -17.65 -5.46
N LYS A 125 18.61 -16.68 -6.09
CA LYS A 125 18.97 -15.40 -5.48
C LYS A 125 17.74 -14.55 -5.14
N ASP A 126 16.70 -14.64 -5.96
CA ASP A 126 15.41 -13.94 -5.84
C ASP A 126 14.41 -14.68 -4.92
N ARG A 127 14.90 -15.40 -3.90
CA ARG A 127 14.02 -16.13 -2.98
C ARG A 127 13.17 -15.17 -2.14
N ALA A 128 11.94 -15.59 -1.83
CA ALA A 128 11.06 -14.80 -0.97
C ALA A 128 11.50 -14.89 0.50
N VAL A 129 11.64 -13.72 1.12
CA VAL A 129 11.99 -13.57 2.54
C VAL A 129 10.95 -12.65 3.17
N ALA A 130 10.32 -13.13 4.24
CA ALA A 130 9.33 -12.38 5.00
C ALA A 130 9.71 -12.34 6.49
N PHE A 131 8.90 -11.65 7.27
CA PHE A 131 9.07 -11.55 8.72
C PHE A 131 7.81 -12.05 9.44
N ASP A 132 8.02 -12.82 10.50
CA ASP A 132 6.96 -13.28 11.40
C ASP A 132 6.45 -12.11 12.27
N LYS A 133 5.32 -12.30 12.98
CA LYS A 133 4.74 -11.33 13.91
C LYS A 133 5.73 -10.85 14.99
N LEU A 134 6.72 -11.69 15.32
CA LEU A 134 7.78 -11.39 16.28
C LEU A 134 9.03 -10.71 15.64
N GLY A 135 8.97 -10.35 14.36
CA GLY A 135 10.09 -9.74 13.63
C GLY A 135 11.22 -10.71 13.24
N ARG A 136 10.98 -12.03 13.36
CA ARG A 136 11.96 -13.05 12.96
C ARG A 136 11.89 -13.26 11.45
N MET A 137 13.06 -13.38 10.81
CA MET A 137 13.14 -13.70 9.38
C MET A 137 12.61 -15.12 9.13
N VAL A 138 11.71 -15.27 8.16
CA VAL A 138 11.11 -16.55 7.72
C VAL A 138 11.17 -16.63 6.19
N TYR A 139 11.51 -17.81 5.68
CA TYR A 139 11.45 -18.08 4.24
C TYR A 139 10.02 -18.48 3.85
N THR A 140 9.44 -17.74 2.90
CA THR A 140 8.09 -18.00 2.38
C THR A 140 8.18 -18.68 1.02
N VAL A 141 7.15 -19.48 0.71
CA VAL A 141 7.00 -20.21 -0.56
C VAL A 141 6.15 -19.39 -1.53
#